data_AF-A0A229SXQ2-F1
#
_entry.id   AF-A0A229SXQ2-F1
#
_cell.length_a   1.000
_cell.length_b   1.000
_cell.length_c   1.000
_cell.angle_alpha   90.00
_cell.angle_beta   90.00
_cell.angle_gamma   90.00
#
_symmetry.space_group_name_H-M   'P 1'
#
loop_
_entity.id
_entity.type
_entity.pdbx_description
1 polymer ?
#
loop_
_entity_poly.entity_id
_entity_poly.type
_entity_poly.pdbx_seq_one_letter_code
_entity_poly.pdbx_strand_id
1 'polypeptide(L)'
;MDHSKAPVLEALRDYHSAGYVPFNAPGHKQGRGIDPRVLEVVGADVFRSDVIALNGLDDRLMRQGVLAEAQALMADAVGADHTFFSTCGSSLSVKSAMLAVAGPHEKLLVPRHVHKSVISGLIVSGVRPVWVRPHWDAGRHLSHPPGVREFAEAYERDPDVKGALVVTPTDYGTCGDLRAIADWCHERGLPLIVDEAWGAHLPFHDALPPWGMDAGADLCVTSVHKMGAAVEQSSVFHLRGDRVDPDVLKAREDLLGTTSPSSLVYAALDGWRRQMAEQGKELLDGALTLVKSVRGRLAEEGLTVLHDEFLGPDLADSLDPLKVVLDLDPLGISGYQAADWLREHQRVTVGLSDHRRIVAQFNHSDDDETSGTLVDALRALVKAAPSFEKPPKVDLPSPREMELETAMLPRDAFFGPAEQVPAEQAAGRIAAEMITPYPPGAPGVLPGEVLTQPMLDYLRSGLGAGMQLPDPADSKLESIRVVAKQ
;
A
#
# COMPACT_ATOMS: atom_id res chain seq x y z
N MET A 1 -4.61 23.89 -14.82
CA MET A 1 -6.03 23.82 -15.22
C MET A 1 -6.93 24.54 -14.20
N ASP A 2 -8.26 24.56 -14.33
CA ASP A 2 -9.17 25.12 -13.29
C ASP A 2 -9.47 24.06 -12.24
N HIS A 3 -8.78 24.15 -11.10
CA HIS A 3 -8.84 23.16 -10.03
C HIS A 3 -10.07 23.26 -9.13
N SER A 4 -10.87 24.32 -9.24
CA SER A 4 -12.11 24.49 -8.46
C SER A 4 -13.24 23.57 -8.92
N LYS A 5 -13.13 23.03 -10.14
CA LYS A 5 -14.04 22.04 -10.67
C LYS A 5 -13.88 20.68 -10.00
N ALA A 6 -14.95 19.91 -9.98
CA ALA A 6 -14.92 18.48 -9.72
C ALA A 6 -15.91 17.79 -10.68
N PRO A 7 -15.48 17.43 -11.92
CA PRO A 7 -16.35 16.96 -12.99
C PRO A 7 -17.27 15.80 -12.59
N VAL A 8 -16.79 14.83 -11.81
CA VAL A 8 -17.60 13.67 -11.39
C VAL A 8 -18.68 14.11 -10.40
N LEU A 9 -18.33 14.98 -9.44
CA LEU A 9 -19.29 15.51 -8.48
C LEU A 9 -20.32 16.42 -9.14
N GLU A 10 -19.90 17.23 -10.12
CA GLU A 10 -20.78 18.09 -10.91
C GLU A 10 -21.76 17.24 -11.74
N ALA A 11 -21.27 16.19 -12.42
CA ALA A 11 -22.11 15.27 -13.18
C ALA A 11 -23.14 14.55 -12.29
N LEU A 12 -22.76 14.10 -11.09
CA LEU A 12 -23.69 13.53 -10.11
C LEU A 12 -24.78 14.53 -9.69
N ARG A 13 -24.38 15.77 -9.36
CA ARG A 13 -25.32 16.83 -8.98
C ARG A 13 -26.29 17.13 -10.12
N ASP A 14 -25.80 17.21 -11.34
CA ASP A 14 -26.59 17.55 -12.53
C ASP A 14 -27.55 16.40 -12.88
N TYR A 15 -27.10 15.14 -12.77
CA TYR A 15 -27.95 13.96 -12.90
C TYR A 15 -29.14 13.98 -11.92
N HIS A 16 -28.90 14.36 -10.66
CA HIS A 16 -29.96 14.50 -9.66
C HIS A 16 -30.88 15.69 -9.95
N SER A 17 -30.31 16.82 -10.38
CA SER A 17 -31.07 18.05 -10.64
C SER A 17 -32.01 17.89 -11.85
N ALA A 18 -31.60 17.10 -12.84
CA ALA A 18 -32.42 16.74 -13.98
C ALA A 18 -33.55 15.74 -13.66
N GLY A 19 -33.51 15.08 -12.50
CA GLY A 19 -34.57 14.16 -12.07
C GLY A 19 -34.64 12.86 -12.88
N TYR A 20 -33.50 12.34 -13.35
CA TYR A 20 -33.47 11.10 -14.13
C TYR A 20 -34.09 9.91 -13.37
N VAL A 21 -34.93 9.16 -14.09
CA VAL A 21 -35.54 7.92 -13.60
C VAL A 21 -34.86 6.72 -14.28
N PRO A 22 -33.95 6.01 -13.58
CA PRO A 22 -33.14 4.97 -14.20
C PRO A 22 -33.94 3.69 -14.43
N PHE A 23 -33.87 3.16 -15.64
CA PHE A 23 -34.26 1.79 -15.98
C PHE A 23 -33.03 0.90 -16.32
N ASN A 24 -31.82 1.44 -16.25
CA ASN A 24 -30.52 0.75 -16.31
C ASN A 24 -30.03 0.29 -14.91
N ALA A 25 -28.83 -0.28 -14.85
CA ALA A 25 -28.13 -0.52 -13.60
C ALA A 25 -27.76 0.81 -12.89
N PRO A 26 -27.55 0.81 -11.56
CA PRO A 26 -27.70 -0.32 -10.64
C PRO A 26 -29.15 -0.73 -10.32
N GLY A 27 -29.33 -1.99 -9.90
CA GLY A 27 -30.66 -2.60 -9.68
C GLY A 27 -31.48 -1.98 -8.54
N HIS A 28 -30.84 -1.32 -7.57
CA HIS A 28 -31.53 -0.67 -6.45
C HIS A 28 -32.29 0.61 -6.83
N LYS A 29 -32.11 1.11 -8.06
CA LYS A 29 -32.83 2.25 -8.63
C LYS A 29 -32.79 3.50 -7.74
N GLN A 30 -31.58 3.95 -7.40
CA GLN A 30 -31.33 5.08 -6.50
C GLN A 30 -31.92 4.87 -5.09
N GLY A 31 -31.93 3.62 -4.61
CA GLY A 31 -32.33 3.29 -3.23
C GLY A 31 -33.79 2.84 -3.10
N ARG A 32 -34.63 3.01 -4.13
CA ARG A 32 -36.05 2.61 -4.11
C ARG A 32 -36.29 1.12 -3.88
N GLY A 33 -35.33 0.28 -4.28
CA GLY A 33 -35.40 -1.17 -4.12
C GLY A 33 -34.66 -1.72 -2.90
N ILE A 34 -34.12 -0.86 -2.03
CA ILE A 34 -33.32 -1.29 -0.87
C ILE A 34 -34.23 -1.54 0.34
N ASP A 35 -33.86 -2.53 1.16
CA ASP A 35 -34.45 -2.76 2.48
C ASP A 35 -34.32 -1.49 3.36
N PRO A 36 -35.41 -0.94 3.90
CA PRO A 36 -35.36 0.25 4.76
C PRO A 36 -34.35 0.16 5.92
N ARG A 37 -34.09 -1.04 6.46
CA ARG A 37 -33.10 -1.24 7.53
C ARG A 37 -31.67 -1.02 7.07
N VAL A 38 -31.39 -1.27 5.78
CA VAL A 38 -30.09 -0.96 5.18
C VAL A 38 -29.97 0.55 4.96
N LEU A 39 -31.04 1.23 4.55
CA LEU A 39 -31.04 2.69 4.40
C LEU A 39 -30.83 3.40 5.74
N GLU A 40 -31.37 2.87 6.83
CA GLU A 40 -31.19 3.40 8.19
C GLU A 40 -29.72 3.36 8.64
N VAL A 41 -28.97 2.32 8.26
CA VAL A 41 -27.57 2.13 8.68
C VAL A 41 -26.58 2.77 7.71
N VAL A 42 -26.75 2.54 6.41
CA VAL A 42 -25.79 2.95 5.36
C VAL A 42 -26.08 4.37 4.85
N GLY A 43 -27.33 4.82 4.95
CA GLY A 43 -27.77 6.10 4.42
C GLY A 43 -28.28 6.02 2.98
N ALA A 44 -29.38 6.73 2.70
CA ALA A 44 -30.00 6.75 1.37
C ALA A 44 -29.14 7.44 0.31
N ASP A 45 -28.33 8.42 0.70
CA ASP A 45 -27.50 9.18 -0.24
C ASP A 45 -26.36 8.36 -0.86
N VAL A 46 -25.92 7.27 -0.22
CA VAL A 46 -24.97 6.30 -0.80
C VAL A 46 -25.58 5.66 -2.04
N PHE A 47 -26.81 5.13 -1.94
CA PHE A 47 -27.50 4.50 -3.06
C PHE A 47 -27.98 5.52 -4.09
N ARG A 48 -28.25 6.76 -3.67
CA ARG A 48 -28.59 7.84 -4.60
C ARG A 48 -27.39 8.21 -5.46
N SER A 49 -26.19 8.25 -4.87
CA SER A 49 -24.94 8.62 -5.55
C SER A 49 -24.28 7.46 -6.31
N ASP A 50 -24.78 6.22 -6.16
CA ASP A 50 -24.37 5.07 -6.96
C ASP A 50 -25.07 5.07 -8.34
N VAL A 51 -24.43 5.74 -9.30
CA VAL A 51 -24.90 5.99 -10.65
C VAL A 51 -23.88 5.40 -11.63
N ILE A 52 -24.36 4.61 -12.59
CA ILE A 52 -23.48 4.03 -13.61
C ILE A 52 -22.75 5.13 -14.41
N ALA A 53 -21.46 4.94 -14.67
CA ALA A 53 -20.67 5.92 -15.41
C ALA A 53 -21.22 6.14 -16.84
N LEU A 54 -21.39 5.05 -17.59
CA LEU A 54 -21.95 5.07 -18.94
C LEU A 54 -23.48 5.26 -18.90
N ASN A 55 -23.98 6.26 -19.62
CA ASN A 55 -25.43 6.55 -19.70
C ASN A 55 -26.04 6.83 -18.31
N GLY A 56 -25.26 7.48 -17.45
CA GLY A 56 -25.62 7.94 -16.11
C GLY A 56 -24.82 9.20 -15.80
N LEU A 57 -23.58 9.06 -15.33
CA LEU A 57 -22.67 10.21 -15.15
C LEU A 57 -22.38 10.94 -16.47
N ASP A 58 -22.21 10.18 -17.55
CA ASP A 58 -22.06 10.69 -18.91
C ASP A 58 -23.16 10.14 -19.82
N ASP A 59 -23.23 10.62 -21.05
CA ASP A 59 -24.13 10.08 -22.05
C ASP A 59 -23.65 8.72 -22.60
N ARG A 60 -24.51 8.04 -23.38
CA ARG A 60 -24.21 6.72 -23.97
C ARG A 60 -22.95 6.71 -24.84
N LEU A 61 -22.52 7.85 -25.35
CA LEU A 61 -21.34 7.97 -26.22
C LEU A 61 -20.13 8.54 -25.46
N MET A 62 -20.23 8.74 -24.14
CA MET A 62 -19.20 9.35 -23.28
C MET A 62 -18.71 10.70 -23.82
N ARG A 63 -19.60 11.49 -24.43
CA ARG A 63 -19.23 12.73 -25.14
C ARG A 63 -18.89 13.89 -24.20
N GLN A 64 -19.34 13.84 -22.94
CA GLN A 64 -19.02 14.90 -21.98
C GLN A 64 -17.59 14.74 -21.45
N GLY A 65 -17.06 13.51 -21.44
CA GLY A 65 -15.69 13.24 -21.03
C GLY A 65 -15.48 13.42 -19.53
N VAL A 66 -16.51 13.20 -18.70
CA VAL A 66 -16.50 13.49 -17.25
C VAL A 66 -15.29 12.90 -16.54
N LEU A 67 -15.04 11.60 -16.76
CA LEU A 67 -13.91 10.90 -16.14
C LEU A 67 -12.57 11.38 -16.71
N ALA A 68 -12.50 11.66 -18.01
CA ALA A 68 -11.28 12.13 -18.67
C ALA A 68 -10.87 13.53 -18.18
N GLU A 69 -11.82 14.44 -17.96
CA GLU A 69 -11.55 15.77 -17.39
C GLU A 69 -11.07 15.63 -15.93
N ALA A 70 -11.72 14.79 -15.11
CA ALA A 70 -11.29 14.56 -13.73
C ALA A 70 -9.88 13.96 -13.63
N GLN A 71 -9.55 13.02 -14.53
CA GLN A 71 -8.21 12.42 -14.64
C GLN A 71 -7.17 13.44 -15.10
N ALA A 72 -7.50 14.30 -16.07
CA ALA A 72 -6.62 15.36 -16.53
C ALA A 72 -6.33 16.40 -15.42
N LEU A 73 -7.36 16.78 -14.65
CA LEU A 73 -7.19 17.64 -13.48
C LEU A 73 -6.30 17.00 -12.42
N MET A 74 -6.44 15.69 -12.17
CA MET A 74 -5.54 15.00 -11.25
C MET A 74 -4.10 14.96 -11.77
N ALA A 75 -3.89 14.68 -13.06
CA ALA A 75 -2.57 14.67 -13.67
C ALA A 75 -1.86 16.03 -13.53
N ASP A 76 -2.57 17.11 -13.84
CA ASP A 76 -2.09 18.50 -13.68
C ASP A 76 -1.75 18.83 -12.22
N ALA A 77 -2.53 18.31 -11.25
CA ALA A 77 -2.33 18.56 -9.82
C ALA A 77 -1.07 17.89 -9.25
N VAL A 78 -0.59 16.80 -9.83
CA VAL A 78 0.54 15.99 -9.28
C VAL A 78 1.74 15.90 -10.22
N GLY A 79 1.78 16.72 -11.28
CA GLY A 79 2.90 16.78 -12.21
C GLY A 79 3.07 15.57 -13.12
N ALA A 80 1.96 14.88 -13.45
CA ALA A 80 1.95 13.72 -14.35
C ALA A 80 1.44 14.10 -15.75
N ASP A 81 1.82 13.33 -16.78
CA ASP A 81 1.31 13.52 -18.14
C ASP A 81 -0.06 12.85 -18.31
N HIS A 82 -0.23 11.67 -17.70
CA HIS A 82 -1.49 10.93 -17.68
C HIS A 82 -1.79 10.43 -16.27
N THR A 83 -3.08 10.26 -15.98
CA THR A 83 -3.55 9.71 -14.70
C THR A 83 -4.78 8.85 -14.93
N PHE A 84 -4.87 7.77 -14.16
CA PHE A 84 -5.93 6.78 -14.25
C PHE A 84 -6.52 6.55 -12.85
N PHE A 85 -7.85 6.52 -12.77
CA PHE A 85 -8.58 6.25 -11.53
C PHE A 85 -8.95 4.78 -11.48
N SER A 86 -8.64 4.12 -10.36
CA SER A 86 -8.97 2.72 -10.10
C SER A 86 -9.98 2.62 -8.96
N THR A 87 -11.05 1.86 -9.19
CA THR A 87 -12.04 1.50 -8.17
C THR A 87 -11.74 0.15 -7.51
N CYS A 88 -10.53 -0.37 -7.70
CA CYS A 88 -10.10 -1.70 -7.27
C CYS A 88 -8.81 -1.67 -6.43
N GLY A 89 -8.50 -0.51 -5.84
CA GLY A 89 -7.31 -0.29 -5.01
C GLY A 89 -5.98 -0.33 -5.77
N SER A 90 -4.90 0.06 -5.09
CA SER A 90 -3.54 0.03 -5.69
C SER A 90 -3.09 -1.38 -6.01
N SER A 91 -3.72 -2.38 -5.40
CA SER A 91 -3.49 -3.78 -5.70
C SER A 91 -3.71 -4.12 -7.17
N LEU A 92 -4.65 -3.47 -7.86
CA LEU A 92 -4.84 -3.63 -9.30
C LEU A 92 -3.93 -2.69 -10.07
N SER A 93 -3.85 -1.42 -9.64
CA SER A 93 -3.05 -0.38 -10.29
C SER A 93 -1.58 -0.79 -10.46
N VAL A 94 -0.96 -1.41 -9.44
CA VAL A 94 0.43 -1.89 -9.53
C VAL A 94 0.58 -3.04 -10.52
N LYS A 95 -0.43 -3.92 -10.66
CA LYS A 95 -0.40 -5.00 -11.65
C LYS A 95 -0.48 -4.44 -13.06
N SER A 96 -1.33 -3.43 -13.28
CA SER A 96 -1.42 -2.73 -14.56
C SER A 96 -0.10 -2.07 -14.93
N ALA A 97 0.55 -1.38 -13.98
CA ALA A 97 1.87 -0.79 -14.16
C ALA A 97 2.94 -1.84 -14.51
N MET A 98 3.01 -2.94 -13.75
CA MET A 98 3.94 -4.05 -14.03
C MET A 98 3.73 -4.65 -15.43
N LEU A 99 2.48 -4.92 -15.81
CA LEU A 99 2.12 -5.51 -17.10
C LEU A 99 2.31 -4.56 -18.29
N ALA A 100 2.39 -3.26 -18.04
CA ALA A 100 2.74 -2.28 -19.06
C ALA A 100 4.25 -2.27 -19.36
N VAL A 101 5.07 -2.64 -18.36
CA VAL A 101 6.54 -2.66 -18.47
C VAL A 101 7.08 -4.03 -18.86
N ALA A 102 6.54 -5.12 -18.30
CA ALA A 102 7.04 -6.48 -18.53
C ALA A 102 5.88 -7.47 -18.79
N GLY A 103 6.04 -8.27 -19.83
CA GLY A 103 5.14 -9.36 -20.19
C GLY A 103 5.52 -10.72 -19.57
N PRO A 104 4.74 -11.77 -19.88
CA PRO A 104 5.04 -13.12 -19.40
C PRO A 104 6.47 -13.56 -19.75
N HIS A 105 7.18 -14.12 -18.77
CA HIS A 105 8.56 -14.59 -18.86
C HIS A 105 9.65 -13.51 -19.05
N GLU A 106 9.28 -12.24 -19.25
CA GLU A 106 10.20 -11.11 -19.18
C GLU A 106 10.55 -10.79 -17.72
N LYS A 107 11.66 -10.06 -17.51
CA LYS A 107 12.22 -9.85 -16.17
C LYS A 107 11.99 -8.43 -15.68
N LEU A 108 11.76 -8.26 -14.38
CA LEU A 108 11.61 -6.97 -13.71
C LEU A 108 12.49 -6.95 -12.46
N LEU A 109 13.19 -5.84 -12.18
CA LEU A 109 13.84 -5.65 -10.89
C LEU A 109 12.77 -5.40 -9.83
N VAL A 110 12.70 -6.26 -8.81
CA VAL A 110 11.64 -6.21 -7.79
C VAL A 110 12.26 -6.30 -6.38
N PRO A 111 12.00 -5.34 -5.47
CA PRO A 111 12.46 -5.41 -4.10
C PRO A 111 11.85 -6.60 -3.35
N ARG A 112 12.61 -7.23 -2.45
CA ARG A 112 12.09 -8.41 -1.73
C ARG A 112 10.99 -8.09 -0.71
N HIS A 113 10.90 -6.83 -0.27
CA HIS A 113 9.92 -6.34 0.71
C HIS A 113 8.64 -5.77 0.08
N VAL A 114 8.35 -6.13 -1.18
CA VAL A 114 7.12 -5.66 -1.86
C VAL A 114 5.85 -6.18 -1.21
N HIS A 115 4.78 -5.40 -1.30
CA HIS A 115 3.46 -5.81 -0.85
C HIS A 115 2.95 -7.04 -1.62
N LYS A 116 2.12 -7.87 -0.99
CA LYS A 116 1.54 -9.09 -1.59
C LYS A 116 0.86 -8.88 -2.95
N SER A 117 0.40 -7.66 -3.27
CA SER A 117 -0.18 -7.33 -4.57
C SER A 117 0.81 -7.40 -5.72
N VAL A 118 2.07 -7.01 -5.51
CA VAL A 118 3.15 -7.14 -6.50
C VAL A 118 3.42 -8.61 -6.77
N ILE A 119 3.51 -9.41 -5.71
CA ILE A 119 3.68 -10.87 -5.84
C ILE A 119 2.51 -11.51 -6.57
N SER A 120 1.28 -11.12 -6.23
CA SER A 120 0.09 -11.55 -6.97
C SER A 120 0.19 -11.15 -8.45
N GLY A 121 0.76 -9.98 -8.75
CA GLY A 121 1.10 -9.52 -10.10
C GLY A 121 2.06 -10.47 -10.81
N LEU A 122 3.14 -10.90 -10.16
CA LEU A 122 4.10 -11.89 -10.70
C LEU A 122 3.42 -13.24 -10.97
N ILE A 123 2.56 -13.70 -10.07
CA ILE A 123 1.81 -14.96 -10.22
C ILE A 123 0.88 -14.90 -11.43
N VAL A 124 0.07 -13.85 -11.58
CA VAL A 124 -0.91 -13.78 -12.69
C VAL A 124 -0.26 -13.49 -14.03
N SER A 125 0.81 -12.68 -14.06
CA SER A 125 1.49 -12.28 -15.29
C SER A 125 2.47 -13.35 -15.78
N GLY A 126 3.16 -14.05 -14.87
CA GLY A 126 4.33 -14.86 -15.19
C GLY A 126 5.59 -14.03 -15.47
N VAL A 127 5.60 -12.73 -15.12
CA VAL A 127 6.82 -11.91 -15.08
C VAL A 127 7.81 -12.53 -14.10
N ARG A 128 9.08 -12.55 -14.47
CA ARG A 128 10.18 -13.12 -13.67
C ARG A 128 10.79 -12.04 -12.79
N PRO A 129 10.74 -12.17 -11.46
CA PRO A 129 11.40 -11.21 -10.58
C PRO A 129 12.92 -11.41 -10.60
N VAL A 130 13.66 -10.31 -10.70
CA VAL A 130 15.08 -10.22 -10.33
C VAL A 130 15.12 -9.47 -9.00
N TRP A 131 15.38 -10.20 -7.92
CA TRP A 131 15.21 -9.66 -6.57
C TRP A 131 16.25 -8.59 -6.24
N VAL A 132 15.77 -7.45 -5.76
CA VAL A 132 16.57 -6.36 -5.17
C VAL A 132 16.51 -6.51 -3.65
N ARG A 133 17.67 -6.50 -3.01
CA ARG A 133 17.78 -6.71 -1.56
C ARG A 133 17.39 -5.45 -0.80
N PRO A 134 16.51 -5.51 0.22
CA PRO A 134 16.26 -4.38 1.10
C PRO A 134 17.47 -4.09 1.99
N HIS A 135 17.48 -2.92 2.62
CA HIS A 135 18.39 -2.64 3.74
C HIS A 135 17.75 -3.11 5.04
N TRP A 136 18.25 -4.20 5.62
CA TRP A 136 17.77 -4.70 6.91
C TRP A 136 18.44 -3.98 8.07
N ASP A 137 17.66 -3.28 8.90
CA ASP A 137 18.11 -2.73 10.16
C ASP A 137 18.02 -3.80 11.26
N ALA A 138 19.15 -4.40 11.61
CA ALA A 138 19.22 -5.42 12.66
C ALA A 138 19.00 -4.87 14.07
N GLY A 139 19.23 -3.57 14.32
CA GLY A 139 18.95 -2.95 15.62
C GLY A 139 17.45 -2.72 15.83
N ARG A 140 16.73 -2.43 14.74
CA ARG A 140 15.30 -2.13 14.75
C ARG A 140 14.44 -3.27 14.20
N HIS A 141 14.99 -4.34 13.66
CA HIS A 141 14.20 -5.45 13.11
C HIS A 141 13.18 -4.99 12.05
N LEU A 142 13.58 -4.12 11.13
CA LEU A 142 12.74 -3.70 10.01
C LEU A 142 13.57 -3.49 8.75
N SER A 143 12.89 -3.41 7.60
CA SER A 143 13.52 -3.15 6.31
C SER A 143 13.31 -1.69 5.88
N HIS A 144 14.37 -1.07 5.40
CA HIS A 144 14.33 0.19 4.66
C HIS A 144 14.33 -0.07 3.14
N PRO A 145 13.83 0.89 2.33
CA PRO A 145 13.92 0.81 0.88
C PRO A 145 15.37 0.59 0.39
N PRO A 146 15.59 -0.21 -0.66
CA PRO A 146 16.92 -0.36 -1.27
C PRO A 146 17.42 0.95 -1.86
N GLY A 147 18.74 1.15 -1.81
CA GLY A 147 19.40 2.22 -2.53
C GLY A 147 19.77 1.82 -3.96
N VAL A 148 20.32 2.79 -4.70
CA VAL A 148 20.80 2.58 -6.08
C VAL A 148 21.85 1.47 -6.20
N ARG A 149 22.67 1.25 -5.15
CA ARG A 149 23.67 0.19 -5.12
C ARG A 149 23.02 -1.19 -5.25
N GLU A 150 21.94 -1.46 -4.52
CA GLU A 150 21.27 -2.76 -4.53
C GLU A 150 20.56 -3.02 -5.86
N PHE A 151 20.02 -1.97 -6.50
CA PHE A 151 19.50 -2.08 -7.87
C PHE A 151 20.60 -2.41 -8.87
N ALA A 152 21.76 -1.75 -8.76
CA ALA A 152 22.92 -2.02 -9.61
C ALA A 152 23.43 -3.46 -9.45
N GLU A 153 23.59 -3.93 -8.22
CA GLU A 153 24.00 -5.31 -7.95
C GLU A 153 23.00 -6.34 -8.51
N ALA A 154 21.69 -6.08 -8.39
CA ALA A 154 20.67 -6.96 -8.91
C ALA A 154 20.67 -6.99 -10.45
N TYR A 155 20.86 -5.84 -11.09
CA TYR A 155 20.99 -5.72 -12.55
C TYR A 155 22.25 -6.41 -13.09
N GLU A 156 23.39 -6.31 -12.40
CA GLU A 156 24.63 -6.99 -12.80
C GLU A 156 24.49 -8.52 -12.78
N ARG A 157 23.69 -9.06 -11.85
CA ARG A 157 23.37 -10.50 -11.82
C ARG A 157 22.52 -10.94 -13.01
N ASP A 158 21.60 -10.08 -13.46
CA ASP A 158 20.71 -10.40 -14.57
C ASP A 158 20.27 -9.14 -15.35
N PRO A 159 21.01 -8.72 -16.39
CA PRO A 159 20.79 -7.43 -17.06
C PRO A 159 19.63 -7.42 -18.06
N ASP A 160 19.00 -8.57 -18.36
CA ASP A 160 17.89 -8.69 -19.31
C ASP A 160 16.53 -8.33 -18.68
N VAL A 161 16.50 -7.24 -17.91
CA VAL A 161 15.30 -6.69 -17.25
C VAL A 161 14.65 -5.63 -18.14
N LYS A 162 13.33 -5.51 -18.05
CA LYS A 162 12.52 -4.54 -18.81
C LYS A 162 12.20 -3.26 -18.04
N GLY A 163 12.49 -3.24 -16.74
CA GLY A 163 12.29 -2.08 -15.89
C GLY A 163 12.58 -2.40 -14.42
N ALA A 164 12.31 -1.42 -13.57
CA ALA A 164 12.48 -1.54 -12.13
C ALA A 164 11.20 -1.15 -11.39
N LEU A 165 10.98 -1.77 -10.23
CA LEU A 165 9.96 -1.38 -9.27
C LEU A 165 10.63 -0.96 -7.97
N VAL A 166 10.11 0.06 -7.29
CA VAL A 166 10.49 0.41 -5.92
C VAL A 166 9.25 0.65 -5.09
N VAL A 167 9.32 0.40 -3.78
CA VAL A 167 8.24 0.67 -2.83
C VAL A 167 8.69 1.78 -1.91
N THR A 168 7.94 2.88 -1.87
CA THR A 168 8.20 4.02 -0.98
C THR A 168 6.98 4.93 -0.92
N PRO A 169 6.55 5.43 0.24
CA PRO A 169 7.06 5.09 1.58
C PRO A 169 6.74 3.65 1.97
N THR A 170 7.53 3.10 2.91
CA THR A 170 7.16 1.85 3.61
C THR A 170 6.00 2.09 4.58
N ASP A 171 5.44 1.02 5.18
CA ASP A 171 4.40 1.14 6.19
C ASP A 171 4.84 1.94 7.45
N TYR A 172 6.15 2.02 7.68
CA TYR A 172 6.77 2.80 8.76
C TYR A 172 7.08 4.26 8.36
N GLY A 173 6.80 4.65 7.11
CA GLY A 173 7.03 5.99 6.57
C GLY A 173 8.42 6.21 5.97
N THR A 174 9.30 5.21 5.98
CA THR A 174 10.66 5.36 5.45
C THR A 174 10.64 5.41 3.92
N CYS A 175 11.44 6.31 3.34
CA CYS A 175 11.49 6.55 1.92
C CYS A 175 12.90 6.31 1.37
N GLY A 176 12.99 5.82 0.13
CA GLY A 176 14.25 5.63 -0.58
C GLY A 176 14.64 6.83 -1.43
N ASP A 177 15.91 6.93 -1.83
CA ASP A 177 16.40 7.96 -2.76
C ASP A 177 15.89 7.68 -4.18
N LEU A 178 14.67 8.13 -4.44
CA LEU A 178 13.99 7.92 -5.72
C LEU A 178 14.71 8.57 -6.89
N ARG A 179 15.34 9.74 -6.68
CA ARG A 179 16.04 10.46 -7.75
C ARG A 179 17.24 9.67 -8.22
N ALA A 180 18.07 9.18 -7.30
CA ALA A 180 19.23 8.36 -7.67
C ALA A 180 18.83 7.06 -8.38
N ILE A 181 17.73 6.43 -7.96
CA ILE A 181 17.23 5.20 -8.61
C ILE A 181 16.68 5.52 -10.01
N ALA A 182 15.90 6.60 -10.16
CA ALA A 182 15.35 7.02 -11.45
C ALA A 182 16.45 7.36 -12.45
N ASP A 183 17.42 8.20 -12.05
CA ASP A 183 18.57 8.58 -12.88
C ASP A 183 19.34 7.32 -13.35
N TRP A 184 19.62 6.40 -12.42
CA TRP A 184 20.31 5.15 -12.73
C TRP A 184 19.53 4.26 -13.71
N CYS A 185 18.20 4.17 -13.55
CA CYS A 185 17.33 3.43 -14.48
C CYS A 185 17.34 4.07 -15.87
N HIS A 186 17.20 5.40 -15.92
CA HIS A 186 17.08 6.17 -17.16
C HIS A 186 18.35 6.16 -18.00
N GLU A 187 19.54 6.19 -17.37
CA GLU A 187 20.83 5.98 -18.04
C GLU A 187 20.91 4.65 -18.81
N ARG A 188 20.11 3.66 -18.40
CA ARG A 188 20.04 2.31 -18.99
C ARG A 188 18.81 2.10 -19.86
N GLY A 189 17.98 3.13 -20.04
CA GLY A 189 16.73 3.04 -20.79
C GLY A 189 15.65 2.21 -20.09
N LEU A 190 15.76 2.00 -18.77
CA LEU A 190 14.77 1.26 -17.98
C LEU A 190 13.70 2.22 -17.43
N PRO A 191 12.40 1.92 -17.58
CA PRO A 191 11.34 2.62 -16.87
C PRO A 191 11.35 2.25 -15.37
N LEU A 192 11.02 3.22 -14.52
CA LEU A 192 10.86 3.05 -13.08
C LEU A 192 9.37 3.11 -12.68
N ILE A 193 8.90 2.04 -12.02
CA ILE A 193 7.62 1.96 -11.34
C ILE A 193 7.83 2.24 -9.85
N VAL A 194 7.09 3.19 -9.30
CA VAL A 194 7.05 3.47 -7.87
C VAL A 194 5.69 3.03 -7.31
N ASP A 195 5.70 2.05 -6.41
CA ASP A 195 4.55 1.74 -5.55
C ASP A 195 4.59 2.69 -4.34
N GLU A 196 3.84 3.77 -4.48
CA GLU A 196 3.69 4.87 -3.53
C GLU A 196 2.32 4.82 -2.85
N ALA A 197 1.86 3.61 -2.52
CA ALA A 197 0.55 3.39 -1.93
C ALA A 197 0.30 4.27 -0.68
N TRP A 198 1.34 4.59 0.10
CA TRP A 198 1.26 5.45 1.29
C TRP A 198 1.62 6.91 1.03
N GLY A 199 1.82 7.35 -0.22
CA GLY A 199 2.34 8.69 -0.53
C GLY A 199 1.35 9.64 -1.20
N ALA A 200 0.03 9.40 -1.11
CA ALA A 200 -0.97 10.22 -1.79
C ALA A 200 -0.91 11.72 -1.43
N HIS A 201 -0.47 12.07 -0.21
CA HIS A 201 -0.34 13.45 0.28
C HIS A 201 0.96 14.15 -0.12
N LEU A 202 1.99 13.39 -0.49
CA LEU A 202 3.34 13.90 -0.75
C LEU A 202 3.44 15.02 -1.81
N PRO A 203 2.71 14.99 -2.95
CA PRO A 203 2.85 16.05 -3.97
C PRO A 203 2.34 17.43 -3.54
N PHE A 204 1.63 17.52 -2.41
CA PHE A 204 0.91 18.74 -2.02
C PHE A 204 1.64 19.59 -0.98
N HIS A 205 2.86 19.22 -0.57
CA HIS A 205 3.61 19.99 0.41
C HIS A 205 5.15 19.79 0.35
N ASP A 206 5.90 20.89 0.29
CA ASP A 206 7.36 20.89 0.09
C ASP A 206 8.18 20.30 1.25
N ALA A 207 7.60 20.22 2.45
CA ALA A 207 8.25 19.65 3.64
C ALA A 207 8.06 18.13 3.78
N LEU A 208 7.36 17.49 2.84
CA LEU A 208 7.18 16.04 2.81
C LEU A 208 8.29 15.37 1.96
N PRO A 209 8.48 14.04 2.08
CA PRO A 209 9.35 13.28 1.20
C PRO A 209 9.14 13.58 -0.30
N PRO A 210 10.19 13.46 -1.14
CA PRO A 210 10.05 13.63 -2.58
C PRO A 210 8.99 12.72 -3.17
N TRP A 211 8.01 13.32 -3.85
CA TRP A 211 6.96 12.63 -4.58
C TRP A 211 7.52 11.91 -5.82
N GLY A 212 7.00 10.71 -6.13
CA GLY A 212 7.52 9.87 -7.21
C GLY A 212 7.59 10.54 -8.57
N MET A 213 6.56 11.28 -8.99
CA MET A 213 6.59 11.98 -10.30
C MET A 213 7.68 13.06 -10.33
N ASP A 214 7.87 13.80 -9.24
CA ASP A 214 8.88 14.85 -9.14
C ASP A 214 10.31 14.30 -9.02
N ALA A 215 10.43 13.07 -8.53
CA ALA A 215 11.67 12.33 -8.42
C ALA A 215 12.07 11.59 -9.71
N GLY A 216 11.24 11.63 -10.76
CA GLY A 216 11.57 11.06 -12.07
C GLY A 216 11.01 9.66 -12.33
N ALA A 217 10.05 9.19 -11.54
CA ALA A 217 9.34 7.96 -11.86
C ALA A 217 8.59 8.08 -13.19
N ASP A 218 8.61 7.00 -13.99
CA ASP A 218 7.79 6.91 -15.20
C ASP A 218 6.36 6.48 -14.84
N LEU A 219 6.21 5.63 -13.82
CA LEU A 219 4.92 5.22 -13.26
C LEU A 219 4.89 5.38 -11.74
N CYS A 220 3.83 5.95 -11.19
CA CYS A 220 3.62 6.04 -9.74
C CYS A 220 2.21 5.60 -9.38
N VAL A 221 2.08 4.69 -8.41
CA VAL A 221 0.82 4.11 -7.96
C VAL A 221 0.53 4.55 -6.52
N THR A 222 -0.64 5.14 -6.26
CA THR A 222 -1.05 5.58 -4.92
C THR A 222 -2.36 4.95 -4.48
N SER A 223 -2.53 4.81 -3.16
CA SER A 223 -3.82 4.52 -2.54
C SER A 223 -4.32 5.78 -1.83
N VAL A 224 -5.26 6.47 -2.47
CA VAL A 224 -5.85 7.69 -1.88
C VAL A 224 -6.66 7.37 -0.63
N HIS A 225 -7.23 6.18 -0.51
CA HIS A 225 -7.91 5.77 0.73
C HIS A 225 -6.97 5.56 1.93
N LYS A 226 -5.65 5.42 1.70
CA LYS A 226 -4.67 5.19 2.77
C LYS A 226 -4.17 6.48 3.40
N MET A 227 -3.83 7.48 2.58
CA MET A 227 -3.24 8.76 3.04
C MET A 227 -3.91 10.01 2.49
N GLY A 228 -4.97 9.83 1.70
CA GLY A 228 -5.91 10.88 1.34
C GLY A 228 -7.23 10.72 2.08
N ALA A 229 -8.24 11.49 1.66
CA ALA A 229 -9.59 11.45 2.20
C ALA A 229 -10.58 10.91 1.15
N ALA A 230 -10.39 9.65 0.76
CA ALA A 230 -11.27 8.94 -0.17
C ALA A 230 -11.71 7.59 0.40
N VAL A 231 -12.82 7.06 -0.11
CA VAL A 231 -13.37 5.77 0.34
C VAL A 231 -12.45 4.60 0.00
N GLU A 232 -12.53 3.51 0.75
CA GLU A 232 -11.80 2.26 0.48
C GLU A 232 -11.83 1.87 -1.00
N GLN A 233 -10.77 1.21 -1.47
CA GLN A 233 -10.50 0.89 -2.89
C GLN A 233 -10.16 2.08 -3.79
N SER A 234 -10.21 3.33 -3.31
CA SER A 234 -9.78 4.51 -4.09
C SER A 234 -8.29 4.48 -4.34
N SER A 235 -7.88 4.30 -5.60
CA SER A 235 -6.48 4.32 -6.02
C SER A 235 -6.32 5.10 -7.32
N VAL A 236 -5.15 5.68 -7.49
CA VAL A 236 -4.76 6.41 -8.68
C VAL A 236 -3.40 5.90 -9.11
N PHE A 237 -3.15 5.89 -10.41
CA PHE A 237 -1.80 5.70 -10.92
C PHE A 237 -1.52 6.68 -12.06
N HIS A 238 -0.28 7.14 -12.06
CA HIS A 238 0.21 8.27 -12.83
C HIS A 238 1.28 7.78 -13.78
N LEU A 239 1.34 8.39 -14.97
CA LEU A 239 2.34 8.13 -15.99
C LEU A 239 2.98 9.46 -16.39
N ARG A 240 4.31 9.45 -16.51
CA ARG A 240 5.12 10.58 -16.98
C ARG A 240 6.19 10.08 -17.95
N GLY A 241 6.44 10.86 -19.01
CA GLY A 241 7.45 10.56 -20.03
C GLY A 241 6.97 9.57 -21.09
N ASP A 242 7.92 9.02 -21.84
CA ASP A 242 7.68 8.23 -23.06
C ASP A 242 8.22 6.78 -23.00
N ARG A 243 8.79 6.36 -21.86
CA ARG A 243 9.30 4.97 -21.68
C ARG A 243 8.20 3.93 -21.54
N VAL A 244 7.00 4.35 -21.18
CA VAL A 244 5.81 3.49 -21.12
C VAL A 244 4.73 4.11 -21.99
N ASP A 245 4.20 3.31 -22.92
CA ASP A 245 3.13 3.73 -23.81
C ASP A 245 1.80 3.87 -23.04
N PRO A 246 1.15 5.05 -23.05
CA PRO A 246 -0.13 5.27 -22.35
C PRO A 246 -1.26 4.37 -22.86
N ASP A 247 -1.29 4.03 -24.15
CA ASP A 247 -2.32 3.16 -24.73
C ASP A 247 -2.13 1.72 -24.27
N VAL A 248 -0.87 1.27 -24.15
CA VAL A 248 -0.54 -0.05 -23.58
C VAL A 248 -0.96 -0.09 -22.11
N LEU A 249 -0.60 0.92 -21.32
CA LEU A 249 -0.97 1.01 -19.91
C LEU A 249 -2.49 0.99 -19.72
N LYS A 250 -3.23 1.79 -20.50
CA LYS A 250 -4.69 1.81 -20.47
C LYS A 250 -5.28 0.45 -20.80
N ALA A 251 -4.78 -0.22 -21.84
CA ALA A 251 -5.23 -1.56 -22.21
C ALA A 251 -4.94 -2.61 -21.10
N ARG A 252 -3.89 -2.45 -20.29
CA ARG A 252 -3.61 -3.33 -19.14
C ARG A 252 -4.52 -3.05 -17.96
N GLU A 253 -4.87 -1.79 -17.73
CA GLU A 253 -5.87 -1.44 -16.73
C GLU A 253 -7.25 -1.96 -17.10
N ASP A 254 -7.68 -1.78 -18.35
CA ASP A 254 -8.98 -2.30 -18.84
C ASP A 254 -9.10 -3.82 -18.70
N LEU A 255 -7.99 -4.57 -18.79
CA LEU A 255 -7.97 -6.03 -18.62
C LEU A 255 -8.31 -6.46 -17.19
N LEU A 256 -7.86 -5.69 -16.19
CA LEU A 256 -7.98 -6.05 -14.78
C LEU A 256 -9.18 -5.36 -14.13
N GLY A 257 -9.58 -4.19 -14.64
CA GLY A 257 -10.61 -3.34 -14.10
C GLY A 257 -12.01 -3.95 -14.11
N THR A 258 -12.91 -3.39 -13.30
CA THR A 258 -14.33 -3.72 -13.34
C THR A 258 -15.00 -3.01 -14.52
N THR A 259 -15.92 -3.69 -15.21
CA THR A 259 -16.78 -3.07 -16.23
C THR A 259 -17.89 -2.19 -15.63
N SER A 260 -18.04 -2.21 -14.30
CA SER A 260 -19.02 -1.45 -13.54
C SER A 260 -18.32 -0.69 -12.39
N PRO A 261 -17.50 0.32 -12.70
CA PRO A 261 -16.79 1.08 -11.69
C PRO A 261 -17.76 1.88 -10.82
N SER A 262 -17.41 2.01 -9.54
CA SER A 262 -18.21 2.74 -8.56
C SER A 262 -18.05 4.26 -8.74
N SER A 263 -19.16 4.95 -9.02
CA SER A 263 -19.19 6.42 -9.07
C SER A 263 -18.84 7.05 -7.74
N LEU A 264 -19.09 6.36 -6.61
CA LEU A 264 -18.72 6.83 -5.28
C LEU A 264 -17.21 6.97 -5.14
N VAL A 265 -16.46 5.99 -5.66
CA VAL A 265 -14.99 6.01 -5.64
C VAL A 265 -14.47 7.13 -6.54
N TYR A 266 -15.01 7.28 -7.76
CA TYR A 266 -14.62 8.38 -8.64
C TYR A 266 -14.95 9.75 -8.06
N ALA A 267 -16.11 9.91 -7.43
CA ALA A 267 -16.53 11.15 -6.78
C ALA A 267 -15.62 11.51 -5.61
N ALA A 268 -15.23 10.52 -4.79
CA ALA A 268 -14.31 10.72 -3.67
C ALA A 268 -12.90 11.11 -4.15
N LEU A 269 -12.38 10.45 -5.19
CA LEU A 269 -11.09 10.78 -5.80
C LEU A 269 -11.06 12.20 -6.37
N ASP A 270 -12.10 12.56 -7.13
CA ASP A 270 -12.20 13.88 -7.76
C ASP A 270 -12.39 15.00 -6.71
N GLY A 271 -13.24 14.77 -5.72
CA GLY A 271 -13.44 15.70 -4.60
C GLY A 271 -12.18 15.89 -3.76
N TRP A 272 -11.47 14.81 -3.43
CA TRP A 272 -10.21 14.87 -2.69
C TRP A 272 -9.15 15.65 -3.47
N ARG A 273 -9.00 15.42 -4.78
CA ARG A 273 -8.09 16.20 -5.61
C ARG A 273 -8.42 17.69 -5.58
N ARG A 274 -9.70 18.08 -5.68
CA ARG A 274 -10.08 19.51 -5.58
C ARG A 274 -9.57 20.12 -4.29
N GLN A 275 -9.86 19.48 -3.17
CA GLN A 275 -9.47 19.98 -1.86
C GLN A 275 -7.94 20.10 -1.75
N MET A 276 -7.19 19.09 -2.19
CA MET A 276 -5.73 19.13 -2.11
C MET A 276 -5.13 20.17 -3.05
N ALA A 277 -5.67 20.35 -4.26
CA ALA A 277 -5.20 21.37 -5.19
C ALA A 277 -5.49 22.81 -4.70
N GLU A 278 -6.62 23.04 -4.02
CA GLU A 278 -7.00 24.37 -3.53
C GLU A 278 -6.42 24.71 -2.15
N GLN A 279 -6.35 23.71 -1.25
CA GLN A 279 -6.12 23.90 0.19
C GLN A 279 -5.05 22.95 0.76
N GLY A 280 -4.50 22.05 -0.05
CA GLY A 280 -3.63 20.97 0.42
C GLY A 280 -2.42 21.46 1.20
N LYS A 281 -1.81 22.57 0.79
CA LYS A 281 -0.66 23.15 1.49
C LYS A 281 -1.01 23.55 2.93
N GLU A 282 -2.08 24.33 3.11
CA GLU A 282 -2.53 24.79 4.44
C GLU A 282 -3.00 23.63 5.33
N LEU A 283 -3.74 22.68 4.75
CA LEU A 283 -4.20 21.48 5.44
C LEU A 283 -3.02 20.62 5.94
N LEU A 284 -1.99 20.45 5.11
CA LEU A 284 -0.80 19.69 5.47
C LEU A 284 0.12 20.45 6.44
N ASP A 285 0.22 21.78 6.34
CA ASP A 285 0.89 22.63 7.34
C ASP A 285 0.29 22.40 8.74
N GLY A 286 -1.03 22.34 8.82
CA GLY A 286 -1.77 22.03 10.05
C GLY A 286 -1.42 20.64 10.59
N ALA A 287 -1.50 19.60 9.74
CA ALA A 287 -1.18 18.22 10.12
C ALA A 287 0.28 18.05 10.58
N LEU A 288 1.23 18.69 9.90
CA LEU A 288 2.65 18.67 10.26
C LEU A 288 2.91 19.35 11.61
N THR A 289 2.24 20.48 11.87
CA THR A 289 2.31 21.18 13.16
C THR A 289 1.74 20.31 14.28
N LEU A 290 0.57 19.70 14.05
CA LEU A 290 -0.07 18.78 14.99
C LEU A 290 0.84 17.61 15.34
N VAL A 291 1.35 16.89 14.33
CA VAL A 291 2.19 15.72 14.55
C VAL A 291 3.49 16.07 15.29
N LYS A 292 4.10 17.22 15.00
CA LYS A 292 5.26 17.70 15.77
C LYS A 292 4.93 17.88 17.26
N SER A 293 3.77 18.47 17.57
CA SER A 293 3.27 18.62 18.95
C SER A 293 3.02 17.26 19.61
N VAL A 294 2.36 16.33 18.90
CA VAL A 294 2.07 14.98 19.38
C VAL A 294 3.35 14.22 19.74
N ARG A 295 4.38 14.26 18.89
CA ARG A 295 5.67 13.59 19.18
C ARG A 295 6.28 14.10 20.49
N GLY A 296 6.24 15.41 20.72
CA GLY A 296 6.71 16.01 21.98
C GLY A 296 5.92 15.52 23.20
N ARG A 297 4.58 15.56 23.12
CA ARG A 297 3.69 15.08 24.19
C ARG A 297 3.89 13.60 24.50
N LEU A 298 4.07 12.75 23.49
CA LEU A 298 4.33 11.32 23.70
C LEU A 298 5.71 11.07 24.34
N ALA A 299 6.73 11.83 23.95
CA ALA A 299 8.04 11.76 24.58
C ALA A 299 7.99 12.17 26.07
N GLU A 300 7.17 13.17 26.43
CA GLU A 300 6.94 13.57 27.82
C GLU A 300 6.29 12.47 28.67
N GLU A 301 5.50 11.57 28.06
CA GLU A 301 4.96 10.37 28.71
C GLU A 301 6.00 9.22 28.84
N GLY A 302 7.25 9.45 28.41
CA GLY A 302 8.33 8.47 28.46
C GLY A 302 8.30 7.44 27.34
N LEU A 303 7.53 7.67 26.27
CA LEU A 303 7.51 6.80 25.09
C LEU A 303 8.70 7.08 24.17
N THR A 304 9.24 6.02 23.57
CA THR A 304 10.29 6.14 22.54
C THR A 304 9.64 6.34 21.18
N VAL A 305 9.69 7.57 20.68
CA VAL A 305 9.12 7.96 19.37
C VAL A 305 10.23 7.97 18.32
N LEU A 306 10.21 7.03 17.39
CA LEU A 306 11.23 6.91 16.36
C LEU A 306 11.00 7.93 15.24
N HIS A 307 12.07 8.61 14.82
CA HIS A 307 12.08 9.55 13.70
C HIS A 307 13.45 9.58 13.02
N ASP A 308 14.40 10.38 13.53
CA ASP A 308 15.71 10.59 12.92
C ASP A 308 16.57 9.31 12.92
N GLU A 309 16.22 8.36 13.80
CA GLU A 309 16.80 7.02 13.89
C GLU A 309 16.70 6.20 12.60
N PHE A 310 15.77 6.54 11.71
CA PHE A 310 15.59 5.86 10.44
C PHE A 310 16.42 6.46 9.30
N LEU A 311 17.11 7.58 9.52
CA LEU A 311 17.86 8.29 8.51
C LEU A 311 19.34 7.97 8.59
N GLY A 312 19.98 7.76 7.43
CA GLY A 312 21.42 7.58 7.35
C GLY A 312 21.88 6.71 6.18
N PRO A 313 23.20 6.54 6.03
CA PRO A 313 23.75 5.61 5.05
C PRO A 313 23.22 4.19 5.29
N ASP A 314 22.78 3.53 4.23
CA ASP A 314 22.18 2.19 4.29
C ASP A 314 20.88 2.12 5.14
N LEU A 315 20.19 3.25 5.36
CA LEU A 315 18.85 3.35 5.97
C LEU A 315 17.90 4.11 5.01
N ALA A 316 16.94 4.89 5.53
CA ALA A 316 16.07 5.72 4.71
C ALA A 316 16.76 7.03 4.27
N ASP A 317 16.41 7.50 3.08
CA ASP A 317 16.82 8.81 2.56
C ASP A 317 15.98 9.95 3.18
N SER A 318 14.67 9.72 3.26
CA SER A 318 13.73 10.63 3.92
C SER A 318 12.65 9.85 4.69
N LEU A 319 11.85 10.57 5.48
CA LEU A 319 10.82 9.99 6.34
C LEU A 319 9.52 10.79 6.19
N ASP A 320 8.39 10.09 6.05
CA ASP A 320 7.08 10.70 6.16
C ASP A 320 6.77 11.03 7.63
N PRO A 321 6.75 12.32 8.02
CA PRO A 321 6.56 12.71 9.40
C PRO A 321 5.18 12.33 9.94
N LEU A 322 4.18 12.11 9.06
CA LEU A 322 2.81 11.75 9.45
C LEU A 322 2.67 10.29 9.92
N LYS A 323 3.75 9.50 9.84
CA LYS A 323 3.84 8.17 10.46
C LYS A 323 4.54 8.28 11.82
N VAL A 324 3.77 8.30 12.90
CA VAL A 324 4.30 8.33 14.27
C VAL A 324 4.56 6.90 14.74
N VAL A 325 5.83 6.50 14.72
CA VAL A 325 6.28 5.15 15.08
C VAL A 325 6.74 5.13 16.54
N LEU A 326 6.19 4.21 17.34
CA LEU A 326 6.52 4.05 18.76
C LEU A 326 7.22 2.70 18.98
N ASP A 327 8.43 2.72 19.55
CA ASP A 327 9.10 1.51 20.03
C ASP A 327 8.64 1.20 21.45
N LEU A 328 8.06 0.02 21.63
CA LEU A 328 7.49 -0.44 22.90
C LEU A 328 8.42 -1.43 23.62
N ASP A 329 9.56 -1.78 23.04
CA ASP A 329 10.57 -2.62 23.70
C ASP A 329 10.97 -2.08 25.09
N PRO A 330 11.17 -0.76 25.29
CA PRO A 330 11.45 -0.20 26.63
C PRO A 330 10.32 -0.39 27.66
N LEU A 331 9.07 -0.59 27.21
CA LEU A 331 7.93 -0.89 28.08
C LEU A 331 7.80 -2.39 28.37
N GLY A 332 8.56 -3.25 27.67
CA GLY A 332 8.53 -4.71 27.85
C GLY A 332 7.28 -5.39 27.27
N ILE A 333 6.55 -4.73 26.37
CA ILE A 333 5.35 -5.25 25.71
C ILE A 333 5.52 -5.29 24.19
N SER A 334 4.77 -6.15 23.50
CA SER A 334 4.74 -6.16 22.03
C SER A 334 3.75 -5.13 21.47
N GLY A 335 3.92 -4.75 20.21
CA GLY A 335 2.94 -3.94 19.49
C GLY A 335 1.59 -4.63 19.33
N TYR A 336 1.57 -5.96 19.20
CA TYR A 336 0.34 -6.75 19.17
C TYR A 336 -0.47 -6.58 20.47
N GLN A 337 0.18 -6.77 21.62
CA GLN A 337 -0.44 -6.57 22.93
C GLN A 337 -0.95 -5.14 23.11
N ALA A 338 -0.17 -4.15 22.69
CA ALA A 338 -0.56 -2.74 22.76
C ALA A 338 -1.80 -2.44 21.90
N ALA A 339 -1.84 -2.93 20.65
CA ALA A 339 -2.96 -2.71 19.74
C ALA A 339 -4.27 -3.33 20.27
N ASP A 340 -4.21 -4.57 20.77
CA ASP A 340 -5.36 -5.25 21.35
C ASP A 340 -5.86 -4.51 22.61
N TRP A 341 -4.93 -4.12 23.49
CA TRP A 341 -5.29 -3.41 24.71
C TRP A 341 -5.89 -2.03 24.45
N LEU A 342 -5.30 -1.25 23.54
CA LEU A 342 -5.82 0.07 23.15
C LEU A 342 -7.24 -0.05 22.57
N ARG A 343 -7.49 -1.07 21.74
CA ARG A 343 -8.82 -1.31 21.18
C ARG A 343 -9.84 -1.67 22.26
N GLU A 344 -9.49 -2.59 23.15
CA GLU A 344 -10.41 -3.09 24.18
C GLU A 344 -10.68 -2.06 25.29
N HIS A 345 -9.65 -1.36 25.75
CA HIS A 345 -9.73 -0.52 26.95
C HIS A 345 -9.86 0.98 26.66
N GLN A 346 -9.35 1.44 25.51
CA GLN A 346 -9.33 2.87 25.15
C GLN A 346 -10.18 3.19 23.92
N ARG A 347 -10.68 2.17 23.19
CA ARG A 347 -11.39 2.32 21.91
C ARG A 347 -10.57 3.06 20.85
N VAL A 348 -9.25 2.88 20.91
CA VAL A 348 -8.29 3.47 19.96
C VAL A 348 -7.69 2.36 19.13
N THR A 349 -7.64 2.55 17.81
CA THR A 349 -6.96 1.65 16.87
C THR A 349 -5.73 2.33 16.28
N VAL A 350 -4.70 1.54 15.96
CA VAL A 350 -3.46 2.01 15.34
C VAL A 350 -3.36 1.49 13.91
N GLY A 351 -2.60 2.18 13.05
CA GLY A 351 -2.48 1.82 11.64
C GLY A 351 -1.65 0.56 11.40
N LEU A 352 -0.67 0.30 12.27
CA LEU A 352 0.20 -0.88 12.20
C LEU A 352 0.63 -1.28 13.62
N SER A 353 0.78 -2.58 13.85
CA SER A 353 1.39 -3.13 15.08
C SER A 353 2.23 -4.36 14.80
N ASP A 354 3.52 -4.33 15.12
CA ASP A 354 4.42 -5.48 14.98
C ASP A 354 4.86 -6.03 16.34
N HIS A 355 5.79 -6.98 16.35
CA HIS A 355 6.31 -7.59 17.58
C HIS A 355 6.99 -6.61 18.55
N ARG A 356 7.34 -5.39 18.13
CA ARG A 356 8.02 -4.34 18.91
C ARG A 356 7.30 -2.99 18.92
N ARG A 357 6.48 -2.68 17.91
CA ARG A 357 6.04 -1.31 17.62
C ARG A 357 4.57 -1.19 17.35
N ILE A 358 4.08 0.03 17.53
CA ILE A 358 2.84 0.50 16.91
C ILE A 358 3.13 1.73 16.05
N VAL A 359 2.32 1.94 15.02
CA VAL A 359 2.35 3.14 14.18
C VAL A 359 1.00 3.83 14.24
N ALA A 360 0.99 5.05 14.76
CA ALA A 360 -0.14 5.95 14.64
C ALA A 360 0.03 6.77 13.35
N GLN A 361 -0.96 6.66 12.47
CA GLN A 361 -0.98 7.35 11.19
C GLN A 361 -1.84 8.60 11.31
N PHE A 362 -1.29 9.73 10.88
CA PHE A 362 -1.97 11.01 10.86
C PHE A 362 -2.23 11.46 9.42
N ASN A 363 -3.27 12.27 9.22
CA ASN A 363 -3.46 13.05 8.01
C ASN A 363 -4.13 14.40 8.34
N HIS A 364 -4.54 15.14 7.32
CA HIS A 364 -5.17 16.46 7.48
C HIS A 364 -6.57 16.44 8.13
N SER A 365 -7.10 15.25 8.45
CA SER A 365 -8.38 15.08 9.15
C SER A 365 -8.21 14.99 10.67
N ASP A 366 -6.98 14.91 11.17
CA ASP A 366 -6.68 14.85 12.60
C ASP A 366 -6.53 16.26 13.21
N ASP A 367 -6.89 16.39 14.48
CA ASP A 367 -6.84 17.64 15.23
C ASP A 367 -6.38 17.44 16.69
N ASP A 368 -6.47 18.51 17.49
CA ASP A 368 -6.10 18.47 18.92
C ASP A 368 -6.99 17.51 19.74
N GLU A 369 -8.24 17.28 19.33
CA GLU A 369 -9.17 16.38 20.02
C GLU A 369 -8.83 14.91 19.71
N THR A 370 -8.68 14.56 18.43
CA THR A 370 -8.32 13.18 18.03
C THR A 370 -6.93 12.80 18.56
N SER A 371 -5.97 13.72 18.44
CA SER A 371 -4.62 13.51 18.98
C SER A 371 -4.59 13.48 20.50
N GLY A 372 -5.45 14.26 21.18
CA GLY A 372 -5.66 14.19 22.62
C GLY A 372 -6.08 12.81 23.08
N THR A 373 -7.07 12.23 22.39
CA THR A 373 -7.56 10.88 22.64
C THR A 373 -6.43 9.85 22.52
N LEU A 374 -5.60 9.94 21.48
CA LEU A 374 -4.47 9.04 21.30
C LEU A 374 -3.43 9.18 22.43
N VAL A 375 -3.04 10.41 22.78
CA VAL A 375 -2.03 10.66 23.81
C VAL A 375 -2.51 10.14 25.17
N ASP A 376 -3.77 10.38 25.54
CA ASP A 376 -4.33 9.89 26.79
C ASP A 376 -4.42 8.36 26.82
N ALA A 377 -4.80 7.73 25.70
CA ALA A 377 -4.82 6.28 25.56
C ALA A 377 -3.42 5.65 25.71
N LEU A 378 -2.39 6.27 25.11
CA LEU A 378 -1.01 5.83 25.22
C LEU A 378 -0.42 6.06 26.61
N ARG A 379 -0.77 7.16 27.28
CA ARG A 379 -0.46 7.36 28.71
C ARG A 379 -1.08 6.25 29.57
N ALA A 380 -2.32 5.86 29.29
CA ALA A 380 -2.98 4.76 29.99
C ALA A 380 -2.28 3.42 29.72
N LEU A 381 -1.85 3.17 28.47
CA LEU A 381 -1.06 1.99 28.10
C LEU A 381 0.26 1.92 28.86
N VAL A 382 1.01 3.03 28.95
CA VAL A 382 2.28 3.09 29.73
C VAL A 382 2.06 2.70 31.18
N LYS A 383 0.98 3.18 31.80
CA LYS A 383 0.62 2.82 33.19
C LYS A 383 0.21 1.35 33.35
N ALA A 384 -0.41 0.79 32.33
CA ALA A 384 -0.87 -0.59 32.32
C ALA A 384 0.27 -1.58 31.97
N ALA A 385 1.27 -1.17 31.19
CA ALA A 385 2.35 -2.05 30.67
C ALA A 385 2.99 -2.97 31.73
N PRO A 386 3.27 -2.53 32.98
CA PRO A 386 3.83 -3.42 34.00
C PRO A 386 2.93 -4.61 34.41
N SER A 387 1.63 -4.58 34.12
CA SER A 387 0.71 -5.69 34.39
C SER A 387 0.60 -6.70 33.25
N PHE A 388 1.27 -6.46 32.12
CA PHE A 388 1.21 -7.36 30.97
C PHE A 388 2.09 -8.58 31.22
N GLU A 389 1.65 -9.73 30.69
CA GLU A 389 2.54 -10.87 30.55
C GLU A 389 3.64 -10.55 29.55
N LYS A 390 4.84 -11.09 29.79
CA LYS A 390 5.97 -10.90 28.88
C LYS A 390 5.62 -11.47 27.50
N PRO A 391 5.78 -10.70 26.40
CA PRO A 391 5.46 -11.19 25.07
C PRO A 391 6.30 -12.40 24.70
N PRO A 392 5.74 -13.39 23.98
CA PRO A 392 6.51 -14.46 23.39
C PRO A 392 7.58 -13.91 22.45
N LYS A 393 8.74 -14.57 22.40
CA LYS A 393 9.83 -14.16 21.52
C LYS A 393 9.52 -14.57 20.08
N VAL A 394 9.79 -13.66 19.14
CA VAL A 394 9.81 -13.95 17.71
C VAL A 394 11.25 -14.25 17.28
N ASP A 395 11.46 -15.40 16.65
CA ASP A 395 12.79 -15.85 16.21
C ASP A 395 13.10 -15.28 14.82
N LEU A 396 13.72 -14.10 14.81
CA LEU A 396 14.09 -13.42 13.57
C LEU A 396 15.34 -14.06 12.93
N PRO A 397 15.26 -14.53 11.67
CA PRO A 397 16.41 -14.99 10.91
C PRO A 397 17.39 -13.86 10.63
N SER A 398 18.65 -14.20 10.37
CA SER A 398 19.60 -13.23 9.81
C SER A 398 19.15 -12.77 8.42
N PRO A 399 19.63 -11.61 7.91
CA PRO A 399 19.29 -11.14 6.57
C PRO A 399 19.52 -12.19 5.48
N ARG A 400 20.60 -12.95 5.58
CA ARG A 400 20.92 -14.03 4.64
C ARG A 400 19.95 -15.20 4.72
N GLU A 401 19.41 -15.50 5.89
CA GLU A 401 18.42 -16.56 6.09
C GLU A 401 17.00 -16.12 5.68
N MET A 402 16.75 -14.81 5.62
CA MET A 402 15.53 -14.24 5.02
C MET A 402 15.53 -14.31 3.48
N GLU A 403 16.70 -14.40 2.86
CA GLU A 403 16.86 -14.54 1.42
C GLU A 403 16.67 -16.00 0.98
N LEU A 404 15.41 -16.37 0.70
CA LEU A 404 15.08 -17.70 0.19
C LEU A 404 15.47 -17.86 -1.29
N GLU A 405 15.90 -19.07 -1.65
CA GLU A 405 16.20 -19.42 -3.03
C GLU A 405 14.90 -19.55 -3.84
N THR A 406 14.77 -18.81 -4.94
CA THR A 406 13.68 -18.98 -5.90
C THR A 406 14.02 -20.12 -6.88
N ALA A 407 13.55 -21.33 -6.59
CA ALA A 407 13.79 -22.53 -7.41
C ALA A 407 12.81 -22.68 -8.59
N MET A 408 11.68 -21.96 -8.55
CA MET A 408 10.59 -22.07 -9.53
C MET A 408 9.89 -20.72 -9.68
N LEU A 409 9.30 -20.43 -10.85
CA LEU A 409 8.55 -19.18 -11.02
C LEU A 409 7.32 -19.16 -10.08
N PRO A 410 6.99 -18.01 -9.47
CA PRO A 410 5.83 -17.90 -8.59
C PRO A 410 4.53 -18.39 -9.23
N ARG A 411 4.32 -18.05 -10.52
CA ARG A 411 3.18 -18.53 -11.31
C ARG A 411 3.12 -20.05 -11.38
N ASP A 412 4.22 -20.67 -11.76
CA ASP A 412 4.27 -22.11 -12.01
C ASP A 412 4.09 -22.87 -10.70
N ALA A 413 4.69 -22.39 -9.60
CA ALA A 413 4.56 -23.02 -8.28
C ALA A 413 3.14 -22.90 -7.73
N PHE A 414 2.49 -21.74 -7.93
CA PHE A 414 1.14 -21.48 -7.44
C PHE A 414 0.06 -22.27 -8.20
N PHE A 415 0.16 -22.36 -9.52
CA PHE A 415 -0.81 -23.09 -10.35
C PHE A 415 -0.45 -24.56 -10.60
N GLY A 416 0.77 -24.98 -10.26
CA GLY A 416 1.27 -26.33 -10.46
C GLY A 416 0.69 -27.36 -9.48
N PRO A 417 0.99 -28.65 -9.68
CA PRO A 417 0.63 -29.71 -8.74
C PRO A 417 1.25 -29.45 -7.36
N ALA A 418 0.42 -29.52 -6.33
CA ALA A 418 0.82 -29.24 -4.95
C ALA A 418 0.29 -30.32 -4.00
N GLU A 419 1.00 -30.51 -2.88
CA GLU A 419 0.59 -31.36 -1.77
C GLU A 419 0.69 -30.59 -0.45
N GLN A 420 -0.07 -31.00 0.56
CA GLN A 420 0.02 -30.46 1.91
C GLN A 420 0.96 -31.35 2.72
N VAL A 421 1.99 -30.78 3.34
CA VAL A 421 2.93 -31.52 4.22
C VAL A 421 2.94 -30.93 5.63
N PRO A 422 3.18 -31.74 6.68
CA PRO A 422 3.44 -31.21 8.01
C PRO A 422 4.57 -30.18 7.98
N ALA A 423 4.45 -29.09 8.74
CA ALA A 423 5.43 -28.01 8.74
C ALA A 423 6.85 -28.50 9.10
N GLU A 424 6.95 -29.53 9.95
CA GLU A 424 8.20 -30.18 10.34
C GLU A 424 8.90 -30.90 9.17
N GLN A 425 8.19 -31.15 8.07
CA GLN A 425 8.70 -31.78 6.86
C GLN A 425 8.79 -30.80 5.68
N ALA A 426 8.50 -29.52 5.91
CA ALA A 426 8.42 -28.51 4.86
C ALA A 426 9.80 -27.92 4.51
N ALA A 427 10.78 -27.93 5.42
CA ALA A 427 12.13 -27.46 5.12
C ALA A 427 12.76 -28.23 3.94
N GLY A 428 13.35 -27.50 3.00
CA GLY A 428 13.90 -28.04 1.75
C GLY A 428 12.85 -28.30 0.65
N ARG A 429 11.56 -28.09 0.92
CA ARG A 429 10.49 -28.16 -0.09
C ARG A 429 10.30 -26.81 -0.77
N ILE A 430 9.78 -26.82 -1.99
CA ILE A 430 9.42 -25.60 -2.72
C ILE A 430 7.99 -25.22 -2.30
N ALA A 431 7.79 -24.01 -1.80
CA ALA A 431 6.47 -23.51 -1.44
C ALA A 431 5.57 -23.41 -2.67
N ALA A 432 4.30 -23.82 -2.54
CA ALA A 432 3.26 -23.62 -3.56
C ALA A 432 2.24 -22.56 -3.13
N GLU A 433 2.45 -21.93 -1.98
CA GLU A 433 1.62 -20.87 -1.43
C GLU A 433 2.47 -19.71 -0.94
N MET A 434 1.80 -18.59 -0.67
CA MET A 434 2.40 -17.39 -0.09
C MET A 434 2.21 -17.42 1.42
N ILE A 435 3.22 -17.02 2.18
CA ILE A 435 3.11 -16.86 3.64
C ILE A 435 3.57 -15.45 3.99
N THR A 436 2.60 -14.61 4.38
CA THR A 436 2.82 -13.18 4.59
C THR A 436 2.63 -12.79 6.05
N PRO A 437 3.72 -12.47 6.76
CA PRO A 437 3.66 -11.74 8.02
C PRO A 437 2.87 -10.45 7.86
N TYR A 438 1.83 -10.28 8.68
CA TYR A 438 1.09 -9.04 8.74
C TYR A 438 1.10 -8.48 10.16
N PRO A 439 1.57 -7.22 10.33
CA PRO A 439 2.26 -6.35 9.36
C PRO A 439 3.75 -6.75 9.14
N PRO A 440 4.45 -6.22 8.10
CA PRO A 440 4.04 -5.16 7.17
C PRO A 440 3.22 -5.63 5.96
N GLY A 441 2.96 -6.92 5.80
CA GLY A 441 2.28 -7.41 4.59
C GLY A 441 3.22 -7.60 3.38
N ALA A 442 4.53 -7.60 3.65
CA ALA A 442 5.56 -8.08 2.73
C ALA A 442 5.73 -9.61 2.93
N PRO A 443 5.57 -10.45 1.90
CA PRO A 443 5.59 -11.90 2.10
C PRO A 443 6.96 -12.43 2.53
N GLY A 444 6.98 -13.23 3.61
CA GLY A 444 8.18 -13.93 4.07
C GLY A 444 8.53 -15.10 3.15
N VAL A 445 7.51 -15.82 2.66
CA VAL A 445 7.63 -16.92 1.70
C VAL A 445 6.76 -16.64 0.48
N LEU A 446 7.33 -16.86 -0.70
CA LEU A 446 6.66 -16.79 -1.99
C LEU A 446 6.48 -18.19 -2.58
N PRO A 447 5.44 -18.43 -3.38
CA PRO A 447 5.39 -19.61 -4.22
C PRO A 447 6.66 -19.70 -5.07
N GLY A 448 7.26 -20.89 -5.14
CA GLY A 448 8.47 -21.16 -5.90
C GLY A 448 9.77 -21.02 -5.10
N GLU A 449 9.72 -20.53 -3.86
CA GLU A 449 10.88 -20.46 -2.98
C GLU A 449 11.11 -21.76 -2.21
N VAL A 450 12.38 -22.08 -1.94
CA VAL A 450 12.78 -23.20 -1.09
C VAL A 450 12.62 -22.79 0.38
N LEU A 451 11.75 -23.50 1.10
CA LEU A 451 11.51 -23.30 2.52
C LEU A 451 12.75 -23.67 3.33
N THR A 452 13.11 -22.84 4.31
CA THR A 452 14.24 -23.08 5.22
C THR A 452 13.75 -23.18 6.67
N GLN A 453 14.47 -23.92 7.51
CA GLN A 453 14.11 -24.04 8.93
C GLN A 453 14.04 -22.68 9.65
N PRO A 454 15.02 -21.75 9.49
CA PRO A 454 14.95 -20.45 10.14
C PRO A 454 13.70 -19.63 9.76
N MET A 455 13.28 -19.70 8.48
CA MET A 455 12.06 -19.02 8.05
C MET A 455 10.79 -19.64 8.65
N LEU A 456 10.74 -20.98 8.74
CA LEU A 456 9.61 -21.67 9.36
C LEU A 456 9.52 -21.35 10.87
N ASP A 457 10.67 -21.31 11.55
CA ASP A 457 10.76 -20.95 12.97
C ASP A 457 10.30 -19.52 13.20
N TYR A 458 10.70 -18.57 12.35
CA TYR A 458 10.22 -17.19 12.38
C TYR A 458 8.71 -17.08 12.25
N LEU A 459 8.14 -17.71 11.22
CA LEU A 459 6.71 -17.62 10.94
C LEU A 459 5.88 -18.24 12.07
N ARG A 460 6.31 -19.38 12.60
CA ARG A 460 5.61 -20.08 13.69
C ARG A 460 5.77 -19.38 15.04
N SER A 461 6.98 -18.92 15.37
CA SER A 461 7.21 -18.14 16.61
C SER A 461 6.47 -16.81 16.56
N GLY A 462 6.45 -16.14 15.40
CA GLY A 462 5.67 -14.93 15.17
C GLY A 462 4.17 -15.18 15.36
N LEU A 463 3.62 -16.24 14.75
CA LEU A 463 2.21 -16.62 14.93
C LEU A 463 1.89 -16.89 16.41
N GLY A 464 2.77 -17.61 17.12
CA GLY A 464 2.67 -17.84 18.55
C GLY A 464 2.77 -16.56 19.41
N ALA A 465 3.36 -15.49 18.88
CA ALA A 465 3.47 -14.18 19.52
C ALA A 465 2.31 -13.22 19.18
N GLY A 466 1.38 -13.62 18.30
CA GLY A 466 0.22 -12.80 17.89
C GLY A 466 0.33 -12.20 16.48
N MET A 467 1.39 -12.51 15.73
CA MET A 467 1.51 -12.12 14.32
C MET A 467 0.42 -12.76 13.48
N GLN A 468 -0.19 -11.98 12.58
CA GLN A 468 -1.18 -12.53 11.65
C GLN A 468 -0.52 -13.08 10.39
N LEU A 469 -1.06 -14.20 9.90
CA LEU A 469 -0.66 -14.87 8.67
C LEU A 469 -1.91 -15.21 7.86
N PRO A 470 -2.42 -14.29 7.02
CA PRO A 470 -3.73 -14.44 6.37
C PRO A 470 -3.72 -15.35 5.14
N ASP A 471 -2.56 -15.59 4.54
CA ASP A 471 -2.43 -16.23 3.23
C ASP A 471 -2.27 -17.76 3.22
N PRO A 472 -1.62 -18.41 4.21
CA PRO A 472 -1.43 -19.87 4.20
C PRO A 472 -2.75 -20.65 4.17
N ALA A 473 -2.77 -21.77 3.44
CA ALA A 473 -3.93 -22.67 3.39
C ALA A 473 -4.30 -23.24 4.77
N ASP A 474 -3.30 -23.41 5.64
CA ASP A 474 -3.49 -23.73 7.04
C ASP A 474 -3.09 -22.51 7.89
N SER A 475 -4.09 -21.80 8.41
CA SER A 475 -3.90 -20.58 9.20
C SER A 475 -3.16 -20.81 10.53
N LYS A 476 -2.99 -22.07 10.97
CA LYS A 476 -2.20 -22.42 12.16
C LYS A 476 -0.76 -22.78 11.83
N LEU A 477 -0.39 -22.85 10.54
CA LEU A 477 0.92 -23.30 10.07
C LEU A 477 1.31 -24.70 10.61
N GLU A 478 0.36 -25.57 10.92
CA GLU A 478 0.64 -26.96 11.29
C GLU A 478 1.08 -27.77 10.06
N SER A 479 0.63 -27.33 8.88
CA SER A 479 1.01 -27.86 7.58
C SER A 479 1.24 -26.74 6.56
N ILE A 480 2.00 -27.03 5.51
CA ILE A 480 2.32 -26.07 4.44
C ILE A 480 2.06 -26.71 3.08
N ARG A 481 1.50 -25.92 2.18
CA ARG A 481 1.27 -26.31 0.79
C ARG A 481 2.55 -26.14 -0.01
N VAL A 482 3.08 -27.25 -0.52
CA VAL A 482 4.35 -27.31 -1.26
C VAL A 482 4.15 -27.91 -2.64
N VAL A 483 5.07 -27.65 -3.56
CA VAL A 483 5.08 -28.27 -4.88
C VAL A 483 5.23 -29.78 -4.71
N ALA A 484 4.37 -30.55 -5.39
CA ALA A 484 4.36 -32.00 -5.32
C ALA A 484 5.69 -32.59 -5.85
N LYS A 485 6.20 -33.64 -5.19
CA LYS A 485 7.35 -34.39 -5.71
C LYS A 485 6.95 -35.08 -7.02
N GLN A 486 7.76 -34.91 -8.06
CA GLN A 486 7.59 -35.61 -9.34
C GLN A 486 7.98 -37.09 -9.21
#